data_AF-A0A0A1I443-F1
#
_entry.id   AF-A0A0A1I443-F1
#
_cell.length_a   1.000
_cell.length_b   1.000
_cell.length_c   1.000
_cell.angle_alpha   90.00
_cell.angle_beta   90.00
_cell.angle_gamma   90.00
#
_symmetry.space_group_name_H-M   'P 1'
#
loop_
_entity.id
_entity.type
_entity.pdbx_description
1 polymer ?
#
loop_
_entity_poly.entity_id
_entity_poly.type
_entity_poly.pdbx_seq_one_letter_code
_entity_poly.pdbx_strand_id
1 'polypeptide(L)'
;MTLIEVLVAVLILGVGLLGAAMIQLNALKYTDSSRMTSQASFIAYDMLDRIRANSGADYTVTPPSSPNLNVTRDQDLYDFKTNIISFGGATATGTIALNQRVYTITISWDDARAANTTDAAEARRSFVLTSRAAVDPVGTP
;
A
#
# COMPACT_ATOMS: atom_id res chain seq x y z
N MET A 1 -20.23 -52.85 -7.70
CA MET A 1 -19.03 -52.00 -7.54
C MET A 1 -17.91 -52.60 -8.37
N THR A 2 -17.44 -51.88 -9.40
CA THR A 2 -16.41 -52.38 -10.35
C THR A 2 -15.13 -51.55 -10.30
N LEU A 3 -13.99 -52.07 -10.76
CA LEU A 3 -12.71 -51.32 -10.77
C LEU A 3 -12.77 -50.03 -11.60
N ILE A 4 -13.52 -50.06 -12.71
CA ILE A 4 -13.71 -48.88 -13.56
C ILE A 4 -14.44 -47.76 -12.81
N GLU A 5 -15.37 -48.11 -11.92
CA GLU A 5 -16.12 -47.16 -11.10
C GLU A 5 -15.22 -46.43 -10.11
N VAL A 6 -14.31 -47.17 -9.45
CA VAL A 6 -13.31 -46.57 -8.55
C VAL A 6 -12.32 -45.68 -9.31
N LEU A 7 -11.88 -46.11 -10.50
CA LEU A 7 -10.98 -45.32 -11.34
C LEU A 7 -11.61 -44.00 -11.79
N VAL A 8 -12.89 -44.03 -12.18
CA VAL A 8 -13.65 -42.82 -12.54
C VAL A 8 -13.83 -41.92 -11.33
N ALA A 9 -14.12 -42.46 -10.14
CA ALA A 9 -14.24 -41.67 -8.92
C ALA A 9 -12.91 -40.97 -8.56
N VAL A 10 -11.78 -41.68 -8.62
CA VAL A 10 -10.44 -41.10 -8.36
C VAL A 10 -10.08 -40.04 -9.41
N LEU A 11 -10.45 -40.24 -10.68
CA LEU A 11 -10.25 -39.25 -11.74
C LEU A 11 -11.02 -37.95 -11.45
N ILE A 12 -12.32 -38.06 -11.15
CA ILE A 12 -13.17 -36.89 -10.84
C ILE A 12 -12.63 -36.15 -9.61
N LEU A 13 -12.27 -36.89 -8.56
CA LEU A 13 -11.72 -36.33 -7.33
C LEU A 13 -10.38 -35.62 -7.60
N GLY A 14 -9.49 -36.23 -8.38
CA GLY A 14 -8.22 -35.66 -8.78
C GLY A 14 -8.38 -34.32 -9.51
N VAL A 15 -9.28 -34.27 -10.51
CA VAL A 15 -9.58 -33.01 -11.23
C VAL A 15 -10.17 -31.96 -10.30
N GLY A 16 -11.08 -32.36 -9.40
CA GLY A 16 -11.68 -31.45 -8.42
C GLY A 16 -10.66 -30.81 -7.47
N LEU A 17 -9.70 -31.60 -6.97
CA LEU A 17 -8.63 -31.10 -6.10
C LEU A 17 -7.68 -30.14 -6.81
N LEU A 18 -7.33 -30.41 -8.08
CA LEU A 18 -6.53 -29.50 -8.89
C LEU A 18 -7.24 -28.16 -9.11
N GLY A 19 -8.55 -28.20 -9.38
CA GLY A 19 -9.41 -27.01 -9.46
C GLY A 19 -9.41 -26.20 -8.16
N ALA A 20 -9.63 -26.86 -7.02
CA ALA A 20 -9.63 -26.21 -5.71
C ALA A 20 -8.26 -25.61 -5.36
N ALA A 21 -7.16 -26.28 -5.69
CA ALA A 21 -5.81 -25.77 -5.45
C ALA A 21 -5.53 -24.48 -6.23
N MET A 22 -5.95 -24.41 -7.51
CA MET A 22 -5.83 -23.18 -8.30
C MET A 22 -6.60 -22.01 -7.68
N ILE A 23 -7.80 -22.25 -7.15
CA ILE A 23 -8.58 -21.21 -6.47
C ILE A 23 -7.87 -20.75 -5.19
N GLN A 24 -7.33 -21.67 -4.40
CA GLN A 24 -6.58 -21.34 -3.18
C GLN A 24 -5.34 -20.48 -3.46
N LEU A 25 -4.59 -20.80 -4.52
CA LEU A 25 -3.43 -20.00 -4.93
C LEU A 25 -3.82 -18.58 -5.34
N ASN A 26 -4.92 -18.43 -6.09
CA ASN A 26 -5.45 -17.12 -6.45
C ASN A 26 -5.93 -16.34 -5.21
N ALA A 27 -6.61 -17.01 -4.27
CA ALA A 27 -7.06 -16.39 -3.03
C ALA A 27 -5.87 -15.86 -2.20
N LEU A 28 -4.79 -16.63 -2.10
CA LEU A 28 -3.57 -16.20 -1.41
C LEU A 28 -2.95 -14.96 -2.07
N LYS A 29 -2.85 -14.98 -3.41
CA LYS A 29 -2.33 -13.87 -4.21
C LYS A 29 -3.13 -12.57 -3.98
N TYR A 30 -4.46 -12.62 -4.01
CA TYR A 30 -5.28 -11.43 -3.76
C TYR A 30 -5.27 -10.99 -2.30
N THR A 31 -5.12 -11.93 -1.36
CA THR A 31 -4.97 -11.63 0.06
C THR A 31 -3.69 -10.84 0.32
N ASP A 32 -2.57 -11.23 -0.30
CA ASP A 32 -1.30 -10.51 -0.16
C ASP A 32 -1.39 -9.09 -0.74
N SER A 33 -1.95 -8.93 -1.95
CA SER A 33 -2.20 -7.61 -2.56
C SER A 33 -3.08 -6.70 -1.68
N SER A 34 -4.13 -7.27 -1.07
CA SER A 34 -5.00 -6.55 -0.13
C SER A 34 -4.26 -6.14 1.14
N ARG A 35 -3.33 -6.98 1.62
CA ARG A 35 -2.46 -6.68 2.76
C ARG A 35 -1.49 -5.54 2.45
N MET A 36 -0.93 -5.49 1.24
CA MET A 36 -0.07 -4.38 0.80
C MET A 36 -0.84 -3.07 0.74
N THR A 37 -2.06 -3.08 0.18
CA THR A 37 -2.93 -1.90 0.15
C THR A 37 -3.28 -1.42 1.56
N SER A 38 -3.53 -2.35 2.50
CA SER A 38 -3.79 -2.02 3.90
C SER A 38 -2.56 -1.42 4.59
N GLN A 39 -1.36 -1.91 4.30
CA GLN A 39 -0.12 -1.32 4.82
C GLN A 39 0.09 0.10 4.28
N ALA A 40 -0.12 0.30 2.97
CA ALA A 40 -0.04 1.63 2.37
C ALA A 40 -1.04 2.60 3.01
N SER A 41 -2.27 2.17 3.30
CA SER A 41 -3.26 3.01 3.95
C SER A 41 -2.85 3.38 5.38
N PHE A 42 -2.36 2.44 6.18
CA PHE A 42 -1.85 2.73 7.52
C PHE A 42 -0.70 3.75 7.49
N ILE A 43 0.25 3.59 6.58
CA ILE A 43 1.37 4.53 6.43
C ILE A 43 0.88 5.93 6.00
N ALA A 44 -0.07 6.00 5.07
CA ALA A 44 -0.62 7.28 4.62
C ALA A 44 -1.40 8.00 5.73
N TYR A 45 -2.21 7.27 6.51
CA TYR A 45 -2.93 7.85 7.65
C TYR A 45 -1.98 8.29 8.77
N ASP A 46 -0.97 7.49 9.11
CA ASP A 46 0.07 7.88 10.08
C ASP A 46 0.77 9.19 9.65
N MET A 47 1.15 9.28 8.37
CA MET A 47 1.76 10.50 7.82
C MET A 47 0.80 11.70 7.86
N LEU A 48 -0.47 11.50 7.51
CA LEU A 48 -1.48 12.56 7.59
C LEU A 48 -1.64 13.07 9.03
N ASP A 49 -1.66 12.18 10.01
CA ASP A 49 -1.80 12.57 11.41
C ASP A 49 -0.55 13.29 11.93
N ARG A 50 0.65 12.92 11.48
CA ARG A 50 1.89 13.69 11.74
C ARG A 50 1.84 15.09 11.14
N ILE A 51 1.36 15.23 9.89
CA ILE A 51 1.15 16.54 9.26
C ILE A 51 0.18 17.39 10.07
N ARG A 52 -0.90 16.80 10.58
CA ARG A 52 -1.87 17.50 11.44
C ARG A 52 -1.27 17.93 12.77
N ALA A 53 -0.49 17.05 13.40
CA ALA A 53 0.18 17.34 14.67
C ALA A 53 1.23 18.45 14.54
N ASN A 54 1.85 18.58 13.36
CA ASN A 54 2.87 19.58 13.05
C ASN A 54 2.43 20.47 11.88
N SER A 55 1.23 21.03 11.97
CA SER A 55 0.57 21.76 10.86
C SER A 55 1.28 23.02 10.38
N GLY A 56 2.28 23.51 11.12
CA GLY A 56 3.11 24.65 10.73
C GLY A 56 4.30 24.30 9.83
N ALA A 57 4.61 23.02 9.65
CA ALA A 57 5.75 22.57 8.86
C ALA A 57 5.37 22.24 7.41
N ASP A 58 6.28 22.49 6.49
CA ASP A 58 6.12 22.13 5.07
C ASP A 58 6.58 20.69 4.80
N TYR A 59 5.62 19.78 4.66
CA TYR A 59 5.81 18.36 4.34
C TYR A 59 5.87 18.03 2.84
N THR A 60 5.82 19.04 1.95
CA THR A 60 5.88 18.81 0.49
C THR A 60 7.31 18.71 -0.05
N VAL A 61 8.30 18.80 0.84
CA VAL A 61 9.72 18.70 0.51
C VAL A 61 10.14 17.25 0.31
N THR A 62 11.24 17.07 -0.43
CA THR A 62 11.86 15.76 -0.63
C THR A 62 12.25 15.14 0.73
N PRO A 63 11.86 13.88 1.02
CA PRO A 63 12.28 13.21 2.23
C PRO A 63 13.81 13.10 2.35
N PRO A 64 14.38 13.38 3.55
CA PRO A 64 15.82 13.32 3.75
C PRO A 64 16.35 11.89 3.63
N SER A 65 17.66 11.76 3.40
CA SER A 65 18.35 10.47 3.29
C SER A 65 18.75 9.86 4.63
N SER A 66 18.64 10.61 5.73
CA SER A 66 19.02 10.19 7.08
C SER A 66 18.02 10.73 8.11
N PRO A 67 17.87 10.06 9.27
CA PRO A 67 16.97 10.50 10.34
C PRO A 67 17.49 11.79 10.98
N ASN A 68 16.58 12.62 11.50
CA ASN A 68 16.92 13.87 12.16
C ASN A 68 15.97 14.16 13.34
N LEU A 69 16.32 13.68 14.53
CA LEU A 69 15.52 13.83 15.74
C LEU A 69 15.38 15.29 16.23
N ASN A 70 16.19 16.21 15.72
CA ASN A 70 16.12 17.64 16.08
C ASN A 70 15.06 18.38 15.25
N VAL A 71 14.65 17.83 14.10
CA VAL A 71 13.67 18.41 13.20
C VAL A 71 12.57 17.37 12.97
N THR A 72 11.48 17.47 13.72
CA THR A 72 10.36 16.51 13.70
C THR A 72 9.89 16.17 12.29
N ARG A 73 9.71 17.18 11.43
CA ARG A 73 9.32 16.98 10.03
C ARG A 73 10.31 16.09 9.26
N ASP A 74 11.60 16.32 9.43
CA ASP A 74 12.64 15.57 8.72
C ASP A 74 12.67 14.11 9.20
N GLN A 75 12.49 13.89 10.49
CA GLN A 75 12.30 12.56 11.06
C GLN A 75 11.05 11.86 10.50
N ASP A 76 9.90 12.54 10.50
CA ASP A 76 8.65 12.00 9.97
C ASP A 76 8.77 11.60 8.49
N LEU A 77 9.38 12.45 7.66
CA LEU A 77 9.57 12.18 6.24
C LEU A 77 10.55 11.03 6.00
N TYR A 78 11.61 10.94 6.82
CA TYR A 78 12.54 9.81 6.79
C TYR A 78 11.82 8.48 7.13
N ASP A 79 11.03 8.48 8.20
CA ASP A 79 10.27 7.30 8.64
C ASP A 79 9.22 6.91 7.60
N PHE A 80 8.49 7.87 7.04
CA PHE A 80 7.53 7.66 5.95
C PHE A 80 8.17 6.98 4.75
N LYS A 81 9.29 7.52 4.25
CA LYS A 81 10.04 6.92 3.14
C LYS A 81 10.53 5.51 3.48
N THR A 82 11.07 5.32 4.67
CA THR A 82 11.63 4.04 5.11
C THR A 82 10.54 2.97 5.23
N ASN A 83 9.38 3.32 5.80
CA ASN A 83 8.23 2.43 5.91
C ASN A 83 7.72 2.01 4.52
N ILE A 84 7.64 2.95 3.57
CA ILE A 84 7.22 2.66 2.19
C ILE A 84 8.16 1.67 1.51
N ILE A 85 9.47 1.89 1.61
CA ILE A 85 10.48 0.99 1.03
C ILE A 85 10.44 -0.37 1.73
N SER A 86 10.21 -0.39 3.05
CA SER A 86 10.16 -1.63 3.83
C SER A 86 9.03 -2.56 3.40
N PHE A 87 7.82 -2.04 3.12
CA PHE A 87 6.71 -2.90 2.68
C PHE A 87 6.64 -3.09 1.16
N GLY A 88 6.95 -2.04 0.38
CA GLY A 88 6.75 -2.01 -1.07
C GLY A 88 8.01 -2.28 -1.89
N GLY A 89 9.17 -2.46 -1.25
CA GLY A 89 10.46 -2.70 -1.89
C GLY A 89 11.16 -1.43 -2.39
N ALA A 90 12.33 -1.60 -2.99
CA ALA A 90 13.22 -0.50 -3.39
C ALA A 90 12.64 0.44 -4.47
N THR A 91 11.63 -0.03 -5.22
CA THR A 91 10.94 0.75 -6.27
C THR A 91 9.70 1.48 -5.76
N ALA A 92 9.32 1.27 -4.49
CA ALA A 92 8.19 1.94 -3.88
C ALA A 92 8.52 3.41 -3.58
N THR A 93 7.51 4.26 -3.77
CA THR A 93 7.65 5.71 -3.70
C THR A 93 6.48 6.31 -2.93
N GLY A 94 6.76 7.31 -2.11
CA GLY A 94 5.74 8.16 -1.47
C GLY A 94 5.90 9.60 -1.91
N THR A 95 4.79 10.27 -2.21
CA THR A 95 4.76 11.71 -2.48
C THR A 95 3.67 12.37 -1.64
N ILE A 96 3.93 13.63 -1.27
CA ILE A 96 3.01 14.46 -0.51
C ILE A 96 2.86 15.77 -1.28
N ALA A 97 1.65 16.03 -1.78
CA ALA A 97 1.32 17.27 -2.45
C ALA A 97 0.37 18.08 -1.57
N LEU A 98 0.52 19.40 -1.57
CA LEU A 98 -0.40 20.32 -0.93
C LEU A 98 -1.01 21.21 -2.01
N ASN A 99 -2.33 21.19 -2.14
CA ASN A 99 -3.06 22.15 -2.96
C ASN A 99 -4.03 22.93 -2.09
N GLN A 100 -3.78 24.24 -1.96
CA GLN A 100 -4.47 25.11 -1.01
C GLN A 100 -4.37 24.59 0.44
N ARG A 101 -5.39 23.87 0.90
CA ARG A 101 -5.50 23.33 2.27
C ARG A 101 -5.69 21.81 2.30
N VAL A 102 -5.56 21.16 1.16
CA VAL A 102 -5.78 19.73 0.99
C VAL A 102 -4.44 19.05 0.72
N TYR A 103 -4.05 18.17 1.62
CA TYR A 103 -2.91 17.28 1.44
C TYR A 103 -3.36 16.05 0.66
N THR A 104 -2.57 15.69 -0.34
CA THR A 104 -2.72 14.47 -1.13
C THR A 104 -1.45 13.65 -0.95
N ILE A 105 -1.58 12.52 -0.25
CA ILE A 105 -0.52 11.56 -0.03
C ILE A 105 -0.71 10.43 -1.03
N THR A 106 0.30 10.17 -1.85
CA THR A 106 0.30 9.09 -2.84
C THR A 106 1.42 8.12 -2.52
N ILE A 107 1.08 6.85 -2.33
CA ILE A 107 2.04 5.76 -2.13
C ILE A 107 1.89 4.80 -3.30
N SER A 108 3.00 4.47 -3.94
CA SER A 108 3.02 3.59 -5.11
C SER A 108 4.06 2.48 -4.93
N TRP A 109 3.71 1.24 -5.29
CA TRP A 109 4.58 0.07 -5.16
C TRP A 109 4.39 -0.88 -6.35
N ASP A 110 5.31 -1.85 -6.49
CA ASP A 110 5.19 -2.93 -7.47
C ASP A 110 4.32 -4.06 -6.93
N ASP A 111 3.32 -4.46 -7.71
CA ASP A 111 2.47 -5.61 -7.41
C ASP A 111 2.30 -6.51 -8.65
N ALA A 112 3.42 -6.81 -9.31
CA ALA A 112 3.48 -7.64 -10.52
C ALA A 112 2.84 -9.02 -10.29
N ARG A 113 2.98 -9.56 -9.07
CA ARG A 113 2.42 -10.85 -8.67
C ARG A 113 0.89 -10.81 -8.70
N ALA A 114 0.26 -9.78 -8.12
CA ALA A 114 -1.19 -9.59 -8.19
C ALA A 114 -1.65 -9.35 -9.64
N ALA A 115 -0.91 -8.52 -10.38
CA ALA A 115 -1.24 -8.14 -11.75
C ALA A 115 -1.04 -9.26 -12.79
N ASN A 116 -0.27 -10.31 -12.47
CA ASN A 116 0.09 -11.39 -13.40
C ASN A 116 0.78 -10.88 -14.69
N THR A 117 1.58 -9.83 -14.56
CA THR A 117 2.27 -9.16 -15.67
C THR A 117 3.73 -8.95 -15.32
N THR A 118 4.60 -8.97 -16.33
CA THR A 118 6.01 -8.58 -16.20
C THR A 118 6.24 -7.13 -16.61
N ASP A 119 5.21 -6.45 -17.10
CA ASP A 119 5.27 -5.02 -17.42
C ASP A 119 5.21 -4.21 -16.12
N ALA A 120 6.29 -3.49 -15.81
CA ALA A 120 6.42 -2.72 -14.59
C ALA A 120 5.40 -1.56 -14.48
N ALA A 121 4.90 -1.05 -15.61
CA ALA A 121 3.88 0.00 -15.60
C ALA A 121 2.51 -0.57 -15.21
N GLU A 122 2.16 -1.75 -15.73
CA GLU A 122 0.90 -2.43 -15.40
C GLU A 122 0.91 -3.05 -13.99
N ALA A 123 2.08 -3.48 -13.52
CA ALA A 123 2.29 -4.01 -12.18
C ALA A 123 2.16 -2.93 -11.08
N ARG A 124 2.23 -1.65 -11.44
CA ARG A 124 2.25 -0.56 -10.47
C ARG A 124 0.88 -0.39 -9.82
N ARG A 125 0.85 -0.43 -8.49
CA ARG A 125 -0.32 -0.07 -7.67
C ARG A 125 -0.07 1.24 -6.95
N SER A 126 -1.16 1.96 -6.67
CA SER A 126 -1.12 3.19 -5.90
C SER A 126 -2.27 3.25 -4.89
N PHE A 127 -1.97 3.85 -3.75
CA PHE A 127 -2.94 4.26 -2.75
C PHE A 127 -2.86 5.79 -2.62
N VAL A 128 -4.01 6.46 -2.69
CA VAL A 128 -4.10 7.92 -2.61
C VAL A 128 -5.01 8.29 -1.46
N LEU A 129 -4.49 9.10 -0.53
CA LEU A 129 -5.23 9.68 0.59
C LEU A 129 -5.27 11.19 0.44
N THR A 130 -6.47 11.74 0.40
CA THR A 130 -6.70 13.18 0.27
C THR A 130 -7.45 13.70 1.49
N SER A 131 -6.87 14.66 2.20
CA SER A 131 -7.51 15.24 3.39
C SER A 131 -7.05 16.66 3.67
N ARG A 132 -7.94 17.47 4.26
CA ARG A 132 -7.54 18.71 4.93
C ARG A 132 -6.79 18.40 6.24
N ALA A 133 -5.73 19.15 6.53
CA ALA A 133 -4.96 19.00 7.77
C ALA A 133 -5.41 19.96 8.89
N ALA A 134 -6.07 21.08 8.57
CA ALA A 134 -6.54 22.05 9.56
C ALA A 134 -8.02 22.44 9.34
N VAL A 135 -8.71 22.75 10.44
CA VAL A 135 -9.98 23.50 10.46
C VAL A 135 -9.64 24.99 10.34
N ASP A 136 -10.48 25.77 9.67
CA ASP A 136 -10.29 27.22 9.52
C ASP A 136 -9.96 27.88 10.88
N PRO A 137 -9.07 28.89 10.93
CA PRO A 137 -8.96 29.71 12.12
C PRO A 137 -10.35 30.29 12.37
N VAL A 138 -10.91 30.05 13.56
CA VAL A 138 -12.12 30.75 14.02
C VAL A 138 -11.79 32.23 13.92
N GLY A 139 -12.44 32.94 13.01
CA GLY A 139 -12.33 34.40 12.94
C GLY A 139 -12.66 34.93 14.33
N THR A 140 -11.67 35.49 15.00
CA THR A 140 -11.92 36.26 16.21
C THR A 140 -12.84 37.41 15.81
N PRO A 141 -13.99 37.60 16.47
CA PRO A 141 -14.94 38.66 16.14
C PRO A 141 -14.34 40.06 16.25
#